data_AF-A0A7V1JCM0-F1
#
_entry.id   AF-A0A7V1JCM0-F1
#
_cell.length_a   1.000
_cell.length_b   1.000
_cell.length_c   1.000
_cell.angle_alpha   90.00
_cell.angle_beta   90.00
_cell.angle_gamma   90.00
#
_symmetry.space_group_name_H-M   'P 1'
#
loop_
_entity.id
_entity.type
_entity.pdbx_description
1 polymer ?
#
loop_
_entity_poly.entity_id
_entity_poly.type
_entity_poly.pdbx_seq_one_letter_code
_entity_poly.pdbx_strand_id
1 'polypeptide(L)'
;MENLSEYRNNLNEILKIILNLKKEIKESYLFLSSNFNIFENIDIFNKKKERLNELIGRLKGRLQTVSFLQPCEKINESRKSEEFEHLKNRIKDAVIEIGKINEAFSGLIKKNMHYNQLTISFITDAFSKSSIYDRSGSNESGFFPLKNILIGPGVKV
;
A
#
# COMPACT_ATOMS: atom_id res chain seq x y z
N MET A 1 -6.87 -27.28 30.84
CA MET A 1 -5.65 -27.11 30.01
C MET A 1 -5.94 -26.93 28.53
N GLU A 2 -7.07 -27.43 27.99
CA GLU A 2 -7.42 -27.34 26.56
C GLU A 2 -7.52 -25.91 26.00
N ASN A 3 -8.13 -24.98 26.76
CA ASN A 3 -8.36 -23.60 26.31
C ASN A 3 -7.04 -22.82 26.02
N LEU A 4 -5.95 -23.12 26.74
CA LEU A 4 -4.66 -22.43 26.55
C LEU A 4 -3.87 -22.94 25.34
N SER A 5 -3.94 -24.25 25.08
CA SER A 5 -3.32 -24.84 23.88
C SER A 5 -4.04 -24.35 22.63
N GLU A 6 -5.37 -24.28 22.68
CA GLU A 6 -6.19 -23.74 21.59
C GLU A 6 -5.93 -22.25 21.34
N TYR A 7 -5.85 -21.43 22.39
CA TYR A 7 -5.50 -20.02 22.29
C TYR A 7 -4.10 -19.81 21.66
N ARG A 8 -3.10 -20.60 22.07
CA ARG A 8 -1.75 -20.56 21.47
C ARG A 8 -1.77 -20.90 19.99
N ASN A 9 -2.49 -21.96 19.62
CA ASN A 9 -2.60 -22.38 18.22
C ASN A 9 -3.27 -21.30 17.37
N ASN A 10 -4.31 -20.64 17.90
CA ASN A 10 -4.96 -19.53 17.22
C ASN A 10 -4.04 -18.32 17.02
N LEU A 11 -3.26 -17.93 18.04
CA LEU A 11 -2.28 -16.84 17.88
C LEU A 11 -1.17 -17.19 16.88
N ASN A 12 -0.68 -18.43 16.86
CA ASN A 12 0.29 -18.90 15.88
C ASN A 12 -0.25 -18.83 14.44
N GLU A 13 -1.50 -19.24 14.24
CA GLU A 13 -2.17 -19.14 12.93
C GLU A 13 -2.40 -17.68 12.52
N ILE A 14 -2.77 -16.79 13.45
CA ILE A 14 -2.86 -15.35 13.19
C ILE A 14 -1.50 -14.80 12.75
N LEU A 15 -0.42 -15.11 13.48
CA LEU A 15 0.92 -14.68 13.12
C LEU A 15 1.31 -15.16 11.72
N LYS A 16 1.02 -16.42 11.40
CA LYS A 16 1.28 -16.99 10.06
C LYS A 16 0.52 -16.24 8.95
N ILE A 17 -0.75 -15.93 9.17
CA ILE A 17 -1.55 -15.15 8.21
C ILE A 17 -0.98 -13.75 8.03
N ILE A 18 -0.60 -13.08 9.13
CA ILE A 18 -0.01 -11.73 9.09
C ILE A 18 1.33 -11.73 8.37
N LEU A 19 2.19 -12.72 8.60
CA LEU A 19 3.46 -12.84 7.88
C LEU A 19 3.26 -13.07 6.37
N ASN A 20 2.25 -13.86 6.00
CA ASN A 20 1.88 -14.05 4.60
C ASN A 20 1.34 -12.75 3.97
N LEU A 21 0.50 -12.00 4.68
CA LEU A 21 0.03 -10.68 4.26
C LEU A 21 1.20 -9.73 4.04
N LYS A 22 2.12 -9.65 5.00
CA LYS A 22 3.33 -8.83 4.91
C LYS A 22 4.14 -9.17 3.65
N LYS A 23 4.38 -10.46 3.40
CA LYS A 23 5.10 -10.93 2.21
C LYS A 23 4.39 -10.51 0.93
N GLU A 24 3.09 -10.79 0.81
CA GLU A 24 2.31 -10.52 -0.39
C GLU A 24 2.23 -9.02 -0.70
N ILE A 25 2.01 -8.19 0.33
CA ILE A 25 2.00 -6.73 0.19
C ILE A 25 3.40 -6.26 -0.26
N LYS A 26 4.48 -6.72 0.37
CA LYS A 26 5.84 -6.33 -0.03
C LYS A 26 6.15 -6.70 -1.50
N GLU A 27 5.79 -7.90 -1.92
CA GLU A 27 5.98 -8.33 -3.30
C GLU A 27 5.14 -7.51 -4.29
N SER A 28 3.90 -7.19 -3.90
CA SER A 28 3.03 -6.32 -4.69
C SER A 28 3.62 -4.91 -4.84
N TYR A 29 4.20 -4.37 -3.77
CA TYR A 29 4.88 -3.07 -3.80
C TYR A 29 6.03 -3.07 -4.80
N LEU A 30 6.94 -4.06 -4.67
CA LEU A 30 8.12 -4.19 -5.50
C LEU A 30 7.75 -4.39 -6.98
N PHE A 31 6.72 -5.17 -7.25
CA PHE A 31 6.22 -5.37 -8.60
C PHE A 31 5.76 -4.05 -9.23
N LEU A 32 4.92 -3.28 -8.51
CA LEU A 32 4.42 -1.99 -9.00
C LEU A 32 5.50 -0.92 -9.10
N SER A 33 6.50 -0.94 -8.21
CA SER A 33 7.60 0.03 -8.27
C SER A 33 8.55 -0.20 -9.44
N SER A 34 8.63 -1.44 -9.95
CA SER A 34 9.63 -1.86 -10.95
C SER A 34 9.05 -1.95 -12.36
N ASN A 35 7.79 -2.37 -12.52
CA ASN A 35 7.17 -2.68 -13.81
C ASN A 35 5.81 -1.99 -13.98
N PHE A 36 5.81 -0.67 -14.16
CA PHE A 36 4.57 0.10 -14.33
C PHE A 36 4.02 0.03 -15.76
N ASN A 37 3.75 -1.18 -16.27
CA ASN A 37 2.93 -1.38 -17.46
C ASN A 37 1.63 -2.07 -17.06
N ILE A 38 0.56 -1.29 -16.90
CA ILE A 38 -0.74 -1.78 -16.43
C ILE A 38 -1.36 -2.77 -17.43
N PHE A 39 -1.14 -2.56 -18.73
CA PHE A 39 -1.76 -3.36 -19.79
C PHE A 39 -1.18 -4.77 -19.88
N GLU A 40 0.11 -4.93 -19.58
CA GLU A 40 0.78 -6.25 -19.59
C GLU A 40 0.61 -7.00 -18.26
N ASN A 41 0.32 -6.29 -17.18
CA ASN A 41 0.41 -6.84 -15.82
C ASN A 41 -0.93 -6.92 -15.07
N ILE A 42 -2.05 -6.63 -15.73
CA ILE A 42 -3.38 -6.58 -15.12
C ILE A 42 -3.78 -7.91 -14.47
N ASP A 43 -3.48 -9.04 -15.10
CA ASP A 43 -3.80 -10.37 -14.58
C ASP A 43 -2.98 -10.71 -13.32
N ILE A 44 -1.71 -10.33 -13.30
CA ILE A 44 -0.83 -10.51 -12.14
C ILE A 44 -1.35 -9.67 -10.98
N PHE A 45 -1.75 -8.42 -11.26
CA PHE A 45 -2.33 -7.54 -10.25
C PHE A 45 -3.64 -8.11 -9.68
N ASN A 46 -4.54 -8.62 -10.54
CA ASN A 46 -5.79 -9.23 -10.11
C ASN A 46 -5.56 -10.46 -9.24
N LYS A 47 -4.61 -11.35 -9.60
CA LYS A 47 -4.23 -12.51 -8.78
C LYS A 47 -3.70 -12.10 -7.41
N LYS A 48 -2.85 -11.08 -7.34
CA LYS A 48 -2.33 -10.55 -6.07
C LYS A 48 -3.44 -9.94 -5.21
N LYS A 49 -4.38 -9.22 -5.82
CA LYS A 49 -5.57 -8.69 -5.15
C LYS A 49 -6.45 -9.79 -4.56
N GLU A 50 -6.73 -10.85 -5.33
CA GLU A 50 -7.50 -12.00 -4.85
C GLU A 50 -6.82 -12.67 -3.67
N ARG A 51 -5.50 -12.88 -3.76
CA ARG A 51 -4.71 -13.48 -2.68
C ARG A 51 -4.73 -12.63 -1.40
N LEU A 52 -4.61 -11.32 -1.53
CA LEU A 52 -4.70 -10.40 -0.39
C LEU A 52 -6.09 -10.46 0.26
N ASN A 53 -7.16 -10.45 -0.54
CA ASN A 53 -8.53 -10.55 -0.03
C ASN A 53 -8.78 -11.86 0.70
N GLU A 54 -8.28 -12.98 0.18
CA GLU A 54 -8.35 -14.28 0.82
C GLU A 54 -7.66 -14.27 2.19
N LEU A 55 -6.44 -13.74 2.27
CA LEU A 55 -5.69 -13.66 3.51
C LEU A 55 -6.35 -12.73 4.54
N ILE A 56 -6.92 -11.60 4.11
CA ILE A 56 -7.69 -10.70 4.97
C ILE A 56 -8.95 -11.40 5.48
N GLY A 57 -9.66 -12.14 4.64
CA GLY A 57 -10.84 -12.91 5.02
C GLY A 57 -10.51 -13.95 6.09
N ARG A 58 -9.44 -14.72 5.88
CA ARG A 58 -8.92 -15.69 6.86
C ARG A 58 -8.54 -15.02 8.18
N LEU A 59 -7.87 -13.87 8.13
CA LEU A 59 -7.47 -13.10 9.32
C LEU A 59 -8.70 -12.65 10.12
N LYS A 60 -9.71 -12.07 9.44
CA LYS A 60 -10.95 -11.62 10.08
C LYS A 60 -11.68 -12.77 10.78
N GLY A 61 -11.83 -13.91 10.11
CA GLY A 61 -12.45 -15.10 10.70
C GLY A 61 -11.70 -15.58 11.96
N ARG A 62 -10.37 -15.59 11.93
CA ARG A 62 -9.56 -16.01 13.08
C ARG A 62 -9.56 -15.02 14.23
N LEU A 63 -9.54 -13.72 13.94
CA LEU A 63 -9.64 -12.68 14.98
C LEU A 63 -10.99 -12.75 15.70
N GLN A 64 -12.07 -13.04 14.99
CA GLN A 64 -13.37 -13.29 15.60
C GLN A 64 -13.27 -14.49 16.57
N THR A 65 -12.74 -15.64 16.14
CA THR A 65 -12.54 -16.81 17.00
C THR A 65 -11.73 -16.49 18.27
N VAL A 66 -10.65 -15.72 18.15
CA VAL A 66 -9.82 -15.32 19.30
C VAL A 66 -10.51 -14.31 20.21
N SER A 67 -11.33 -13.40 19.68
CA SER A 67 -12.08 -12.44 20.50
C SER A 67 -13.15 -13.10 21.38
N PHE A 68 -13.68 -14.26 20.94
CA PHE A 68 -14.60 -15.08 21.74
C PHE A 68 -13.88 -15.93 22.80
N LEU A 69 -12.60 -16.25 22.59
CA LEU A 69 -11.74 -16.88 23.57
C LEU A 69 -11.20 -15.78 24.51
N GLN A 70 -12.03 -15.34 25.47
CA GLN A 70 -11.56 -14.45 26.53
C GLN A 70 -10.30 -15.07 27.17
N PRO A 71 -9.23 -14.28 27.40
CA PRO A 71 -8.08 -14.79 28.12
C PRO A 71 -8.57 -15.28 29.48
N CYS A 72 -8.33 -16.54 29.83
CA CYS A 72 -8.42 -16.92 31.23
C CYS A 72 -7.40 -16.07 31.99
N GLU A 73 -7.83 -14.99 32.64
CA GLU A 73 -7.03 -14.03 33.42
C GLU A 73 -6.32 -14.64 34.65
N LYS A 74 -6.20 -15.98 34.72
CA LYS A 74 -5.60 -16.72 35.83
C LYS A 74 -4.50 -17.67 35.37
N ILE A 75 -3.60 -17.22 34.49
CA ILE A 75 -2.37 -17.98 34.18
C ILE A 75 -1.26 -17.48 35.10
N ASN A 76 -1.25 -17.95 36.34
CA ASN A 76 -0.13 -17.80 37.28
C ASN A 76 1.00 -18.80 36.95
N GLU A 77 1.50 -18.80 35.71
CA GLU A 77 2.72 -19.51 35.32
C GLU A 77 3.59 -18.56 34.49
N SER A 78 4.61 -17.98 35.12
CA SER A 78 5.47 -16.93 34.56
C SER A 78 6.01 -17.24 33.15
N ARG A 79 6.45 -18.49 32.91
CA ARG A 79 6.98 -18.93 31.60
C ARG A 79 5.93 -18.95 30.48
N LYS A 80 4.69 -19.34 30.77
CA LYS A 80 3.62 -19.35 29.76
C LYS A 80 3.21 -17.92 29.39
N SER A 81 3.19 -17.03 30.38
CA SER A 81 2.92 -15.61 30.16
C SER A 81 3.95 -14.96 29.22
N GLU A 82 5.25 -15.24 29.40
CA GLU A 82 6.33 -14.74 28.55
C GLU A 82 6.21 -15.20 27.09
N GLU A 83 5.91 -16.49 26.85
CA GLU A 83 5.74 -17.02 25.48
C GLU A 83 4.58 -16.34 24.74
N PHE A 84 3.44 -16.14 25.41
CA PHE A 84 2.29 -15.45 24.81
C PHE A 84 2.59 -13.98 24.53
N GLU A 85 3.32 -13.32 25.43
CA GLU A 85 3.71 -11.92 25.25
C GLU A 85 4.69 -11.75 24.09
N HIS A 86 5.67 -12.64 23.95
CA HIS A 86 6.55 -12.69 22.78
C HIS A 86 5.76 -12.86 21.47
N LEU A 87 4.74 -13.73 21.46
CA LEU A 87 3.94 -13.98 20.27
C LEU A 87 3.10 -12.76 19.88
N LYS A 88 2.48 -12.08 20.87
CA LYS A 88 1.77 -10.81 20.67
C LYS A 88 2.68 -9.72 20.15
N ASN A 89 3.89 -9.60 20.69
CA ASN A 89 4.87 -8.61 20.24
C ASN A 89 5.27 -8.87 18.78
N ARG A 90 5.52 -10.12 18.38
CA ARG A 90 5.80 -10.47 16.98
C ARG A 90 4.64 -10.13 16.04
N ILE A 91 3.40 -10.37 16.48
CA ILE A 91 2.20 -9.97 15.72
C ILE A 91 2.17 -8.45 15.57
N LYS A 92 2.39 -7.70 16.65
CA LYS A 92 2.40 -6.23 16.66
C LYS A 92 3.47 -5.67 15.73
N ASP A 93 4.69 -6.19 15.81
CA ASP A 93 5.81 -5.77 14.95
C ASP A 93 5.49 -6.01 13.47
N ALA A 94 4.95 -7.18 13.13
CA ALA A 94 4.57 -7.50 11.76
C ALA A 94 3.46 -6.58 11.23
N VAL A 95 2.49 -6.21 12.07
CA VAL A 95 1.43 -5.25 11.73
C VAL A 95 2.00 -3.84 11.51
N ILE A 96 2.92 -3.39 12.36
CA ILE A 96 3.60 -2.08 12.19
C ILE A 96 4.35 -2.06 10.86
N GLU A 97 5.07 -3.13 10.51
CA GLU A 97 5.76 -3.24 9.23
C GLU A 97 4.80 -3.22 8.04
N ILE A 98 3.65 -3.90 8.12
CA ILE A 98 2.60 -3.80 7.10
C ILE A 98 2.14 -2.34 6.93
N GLY A 99 1.94 -1.63 8.05
CA GLY A 99 1.59 -0.21 8.04
C GLY A 99 2.60 0.65 7.28
N LYS A 100 3.89 0.45 7.52
CA LYS A 100 4.98 1.15 6.81
C LYS A 100 4.98 0.84 5.31
N ILE A 101 4.78 -0.41 4.93
CA ILE A 101 4.71 -0.80 3.50
C ILE A 101 3.49 -0.15 2.84
N ASN A 102 2.34 -0.10 3.53
CA ASN A 102 1.13 0.53 3.02
C ASN A 102 1.27 2.06 2.85
N GLU A 103 2.03 2.71 3.73
CA GLU A 103 2.37 4.13 3.60
C GLU A 103 3.23 4.39 2.35
N ALA A 104 4.26 3.56 2.14
CA ALA A 104 5.09 3.64 0.93
C ALA A 104 4.25 3.41 -0.35
N PHE A 105 3.33 2.44 -0.32
CA PHE A 105 2.35 2.20 -1.38
C PHE A 105 1.51 3.43 -1.70
N SER A 106 0.98 4.09 -0.66
CA SER A 106 0.17 5.29 -0.81
C SER A 106 0.97 6.43 -1.45
N GLY A 107 2.24 6.57 -1.08
CA GLY A 107 3.17 7.52 -1.73
C GLY A 107 3.36 7.24 -3.22
N LEU A 108 3.55 5.97 -3.58
CA LEU A 108 3.70 5.54 -4.98
C LEU A 108 2.43 5.84 -5.80
N ILE A 109 1.24 5.55 -5.26
CA ILE A 109 -0.05 5.83 -5.91
C ILE A 109 -0.22 7.34 -6.13
N LYS A 110 0.08 8.17 -5.12
CA LYS A 110 0.03 9.64 -5.25
C LYS A 110 0.95 10.16 -6.34
N LYS A 111 2.18 9.65 -6.42
CA LYS A 111 3.16 10.03 -7.45
C LYS A 111 2.65 9.68 -8.86
N ASN A 112 2.10 8.49 -9.04
CA ASN A 112 1.55 8.07 -10.33
C ASN A 112 0.30 8.86 -10.72
N MET A 113 -0.59 9.17 -9.78
CA MET A 113 -1.73 10.06 -10.06
C MET A 113 -1.28 11.45 -10.48
N HIS A 114 -0.25 12.01 -9.83
CA HIS A 114 0.31 13.30 -10.21
C HIS A 114 0.90 13.29 -11.62
N TYR A 115 1.65 12.24 -11.99
CA TYR A 115 2.15 12.12 -13.37
C TYR A 115 1.02 11.98 -14.39
N ASN A 116 0.00 11.18 -14.10
CA ASN A 116 -1.16 11.06 -14.99
C ASN A 116 -1.86 12.41 -15.18
N GLN A 117 -2.01 13.22 -14.13
CA GLN A 117 -2.56 14.57 -14.22
C GLN A 117 -1.69 15.49 -15.11
N LEU A 118 -0.37 15.45 -14.95
CA LEU A 118 0.55 16.21 -15.81
C LEU A 118 0.46 15.77 -17.27
N THR A 119 0.39 14.46 -17.54
CA THR A 119 0.22 13.94 -18.90
C THR A 119 -1.09 14.37 -19.51
N ILE A 120 -2.21 14.28 -18.77
CA ILE A 120 -3.51 14.77 -19.23
C ILE A 120 -3.44 16.27 -19.52
N SER A 121 -2.89 17.07 -18.60
CA SER A 121 -2.71 18.51 -18.81
C SER A 121 -1.91 18.81 -20.07
N PHE A 122 -0.80 18.10 -20.29
CA PHE A 122 0.03 18.28 -21.49
C PHE A 122 -0.74 17.92 -22.77
N ILE A 123 -1.47 16.81 -22.77
CA ILE A 123 -2.31 16.38 -23.90
C ILE A 123 -3.40 17.43 -24.15
N THR A 124 -4.13 17.86 -23.12
CA THR A 124 -5.18 18.88 -23.21
C THR A 124 -4.62 20.20 -23.74
N ASP A 125 -3.43 20.64 -23.29
CA ASP A 125 -2.78 21.84 -23.81
C ASP A 125 -2.36 21.68 -25.28
N ALA A 126 -1.82 20.52 -25.65
CA ALA A 126 -1.45 20.23 -27.03
C ALA A 126 -2.67 20.27 -27.95
N PHE A 127 -3.81 19.69 -27.52
CA PHE A 127 -5.03 19.63 -28.32
C PHE A 127 -5.88 20.90 -28.29
N SER A 128 -5.82 21.68 -27.20
CA SER A 128 -6.45 23.01 -27.12
C SER A 128 -5.68 24.06 -27.93
N LYS A 129 -4.36 23.92 -28.08
CA LYS A 129 -3.57 24.75 -29.01
C LYS A 129 -3.56 24.22 -30.45
N SER A 130 -3.75 22.91 -30.64
CA SER A 130 -3.97 22.32 -31.97
C SER A 130 -5.42 22.46 -32.45
N SER A 131 -6.28 23.20 -31.75
CA SER A 131 -7.43 23.83 -32.40
C SER A 131 -6.90 24.94 -33.33
N ILE A 132 -6.32 24.49 -34.43
CA ILE A 132 -5.82 25.25 -35.59
C ILE A 132 -6.99 25.95 -36.33
N TYR A 133 -8.14 26.13 -35.67
CA TYR A 133 -9.32 26.80 -36.18
C TYR A 133 -9.76 28.02 -35.37
N ASP A 134 -8.95 28.54 -34.44
CA ASP A 134 -9.14 29.94 -34.01
C ASP A 134 -8.14 30.87 -34.70
N ARG A 135 -8.54 31.26 -35.91
CA ARG A 135 -7.99 32.35 -36.69
C ARG A 135 -8.34 33.68 -36.01
N SER A 136 -7.52 34.16 -35.09
CA SER A 136 -7.41 35.61 -34.87
C SER A 136 -6.10 35.93 -34.17
N GLY A 137 -5.31 36.78 -34.83
CA GLY A 137 -3.90 36.95 -34.54
C GLY A 137 -3.61 37.57 -33.18
N SER A 138 -2.62 37.02 -32.50
CA SER A 138 -1.65 37.79 -31.72
C SER A 138 -0.40 36.93 -31.56
N ASN A 139 0.70 37.40 -32.14
CA ASN A 139 2.01 36.83 -31.94
C ASN A 139 2.47 37.18 -30.52
N GLU A 140 2.10 36.38 -29.54
CA GLU A 140 2.83 36.35 -28.27
C GLU A 140 3.55 35.01 -28.15
N SER A 141 4.75 34.98 -28.71
CA SER A 141 5.75 33.94 -28.50
C SER A 141 6.26 33.99 -27.05
N GLY A 142 5.43 33.52 -26.12
CA GLY A 142 5.73 33.38 -24.70
C GLY A 142 5.70 31.92 -24.26
N PHE A 143 6.41 31.03 -24.97
CA PHE A 143 6.52 29.63 -24.57
C PHE A 143 7.50 29.48 -23.40
N PHE A 144 7.01 29.31 -22.18
CA PHE A 144 7.81 28.72 -21.09
C PHE A 144 6.95 27.91 -20.11
N PRO A 145 6.52 26.67 -20.46
CA PRO A 145 5.76 25.81 -19.54
C PRO A 145 6.59 25.32 -18.34
N LEU A 146 7.89 25.63 -18.30
CA LEU A 146 8.82 25.17 -17.27
C LEU A 146 9.60 26.30 -16.58
N LYS A 147 9.36 27.60 -16.86
CA LYS A 147 10.21 28.67 -16.29
C LYS A 147 10.19 28.67 -14.76
N ASN A 148 9.01 28.48 -14.17
CA ASN A 148 8.86 28.47 -12.71
C ASN A 148 9.13 27.10 -12.07
N ILE A 149 9.33 26.04 -12.88
CA ILE A 149 9.54 24.66 -12.40
C ILE A 149 11.02 24.25 -12.54
N LEU A 150 11.74 24.79 -13.53
CA LEU A 150 13.18 24.56 -13.73
C LEU A 150 14.07 25.66 -13.15
N ILE A 151 13.55 26.87 -12.92
CA ILE A 151 14.33 27.97 -12.34
C ILE A 151 13.92 28.14 -10.87
N GLY A 152 14.76 27.63 -9.98
CA GLY A 152 14.61 27.86 -8.53
C GLY A 152 14.59 29.36 -8.20
N PRO A 153 14.07 29.74 -7.01
CA PRO A 153 13.88 31.13 -6.65
C PRO A 153 15.24 31.82 -6.54
N GLY A 154 15.64 32.58 -7.56
CA GLY A 154 16.89 33.34 -7.52
C GLY A 154 17.53 33.71 -8.85
N VAL A 155 17.18 33.11 -9.99
CA VAL A 155 17.82 33.49 -11.26
C VAL A 155 17.00 34.57 -11.96
N LYS A 156 17.48 35.81 -11.88
CA LYS A 156 17.03 36.92 -12.75
C LYS A 156 17.71 36.81 -14.11
N VAL A 157 16.93 36.98 -15.17
CA VAL A 157 17.45 37.25 -16.53
C VAL A 157 17.71 38.75 -16.64
#